data_AF-A0A2E7UZI0-F1
#
_entry.id   AF-A0A2E7UZI0-F1
#
_cell.length_a   1.000
_cell.length_b   1.000
_cell.length_c   1.000
_cell.angle_alpha   90.00
_cell.angle_beta   90.00
_cell.angle_gamma   90.00
#
_symmetry.space_group_name_H-M   'P 1'
#
loop_
_entity.id
_entity.type
_entity.pdbx_description
1 polymer ?
#
loop_
_entity_poly.entity_id
_entity_poly.type
_entity_poly.pdbx_seq_one_letter_code
_entity_poly.pdbx_strand_id
1 'polypeptide(L)'
;MLQPNMLKAARALLGVRQSELARAAGISLATLNNFERGIGDPRASTIAAIEQSLTRGGVSFTGDGEFEGVTLRKIHRPSAIDTFTASRQILKAFERSSLLNIQSIVFYRNAEIVPSKTHRQFVSLVIKGAERAVIFDQGRLSLESTSHAAEVSGILLAATSMYPNAIYYLPEFVSDTLRLAPPQAIEMVNETHWEKLNDPADFFSLFALGSDTYARWLMVSDHPFQQLIISSQSRILPR
;
A
#
# COMPACT_ATOMS: atom_id res chain seq x y z
N MET A 1 -11.37 25.65 0.84
CA MET A 1 -12.03 24.93 -0.28
C MET A 1 -10.93 24.44 -1.21
N LEU A 2 -10.95 23.17 -1.59
CA LEU A 2 -9.94 22.60 -2.50
C LEU A 2 -9.99 23.29 -3.86
N GLN A 3 -8.85 23.81 -4.33
CA GLN A 3 -8.72 24.48 -5.63
C GLN A 3 -8.11 23.56 -6.70
N PRO A 4 -8.39 23.79 -8.00
CA PRO A 4 -7.85 22.96 -9.09
C PRO A 4 -6.31 22.85 -9.08
N ASN A 5 -5.60 23.93 -8.73
CA ASN A 5 -4.14 23.94 -8.66
C ASN A 5 -3.62 23.16 -7.45
N MET A 6 -4.25 23.32 -6.29
CA MET A 6 -3.95 22.54 -5.09
C MET A 6 -4.18 21.03 -5.33
N LEU A 7 -5.23 20.66 -6.07
CA LEU A 7 -5.46 19.28 -6.49
C LEU A 7 -4.31 18.73 -7.35
N LYS A 8 -3.89 19.46 -8.40
CA LYS A 8 -2.76 19.04 -9.25
C LYS A 8 -1.48 18.89 -8.45
N ALA A 9 -1.19 19.84 -7.56
CA ALA A 9 -0.02 19.81 -6.69
C ALA A 9 -0.06 18.61 -5.72
N ALA A 10 -1.20 18.37 -5.07
CA ALA A 10 -1.39 17.21 -4.20
C ALA A 10 -1.18 15.89 -4.95
N ARG A 11 -1.77 15.79 -6.15
CA ARG A 11 -1.60 14.62 -7.01
C ARG A 11 -0.15 14.41 -7.45
N ALA A 12 0.56 15.49 -7.77
CA ALA A 12 1.98 15.44 -8.10
C ALA A 12 2.84 15.01 -6.90
N LEU A 13 2.58 15.56 -5.71
CA LEU A 13 3.27 15.19 -4.47
C LEU A 13 3.08 13.70 -4.13
N LEU A 14 1.86 13.18 -4.33
CA LEU A 14 1.56 11.76 -4.14
C LEU A 14 2.04 10.88 -5.30
N GLY A 15 2.35 11.46 -6.47
CA GLY A 15 2.78 10.72 -7.65
C GLY A 15 1.69 9.81 -8.23
N VAL A 16 0.41 10.18 -8.11
CA VAL A 16 -0.75 9.38 -8.53
C VAL A 16 -1.39 9.92 -9.81
N ARG A 17 -2.03 9.05 -10.59
CA ARG A 17 -2.73 9.41 -11.84
C ARG A 17 -4.15 9.91 -11.55
N GLN A 18 -4.74 10.66 -12.49
CA GLN A 18 -6.13 11.10 -12.38
C GLN A 18 -7.10 9.91 -12.24
N SER A 19 -6.89 8.83 -13.00
CA SER A 19 -7.73 7.62 -12.94
C SER A 19 -7.71 6.93 -11.58
N GLU A 20 -6.57 6.97 -10.90
CA GLU A 20 -6.38 6.36 -9.59
C GLU A 20 -7.10 7.18 -8.52
N LEU A 21 -6.89 8.50 -8.52
CA LEU A 21 -7.58 9.41 -7.60
C LEU A 21 -9.10 9.40 -7.81
N ALA A 22 -9.57 9.35 -9.06
CA ALA A 22 -11.00 9.27 -9.35
C ALA A 22 -11.62 8.00 -8.75
N ARG A 23 -10.95 6.85 -8.93
CA ARG A 23 -11.36 5.57 -8.34
C ARG A 23 -11.38 5.63 -6.81
N ALA A 24 -10.33 6.17 -6.19
CA ALA A 24 -10.20 6.27 -4.74
C ALA A 24 -11.22 7.24 -4.11
N ALA A 25 -11.59 8.31 -4.83
CA ALA A 25 -12.63 9.24 -4.43
C ALA A 25 -14.05 8.75 -4.78
N GLY A 26 -14.20 7.61 -5.48
CA GLY A 26 -15.50 7.07 -5.87
C GLY A 26 -16.23 7.92 -6.92
N ILE A 27 -15.50 8.61 -7.80
CA ILE A 27 -16.04 9.50 -8.84
C ILE A 27 -15.58 9.07 -10.24
N SER A 28 -16.23 9.59 -11.28
CA SER A 28 -15.80 9.34 -12.66
C SER A 28 -14.49 10.08 -12.98
N LEU A 29 -13.68 9.51 -13.89
CA LEU A 29 -12.48 10.16 -14.40
C LEU A 29 -12.80 11.50 -15.08
N ALA A 30 -13.93 11.57 -15.81
CA ALA A 30 -14.37 12.81 -16.45
C ALA A 30 -14.67 13.91 -15.42
N THR A 31 -15.31 13.55 -14.30
CA THR A 31 -15.58 14.48 -13.19
C THR A 31 -14.29 15.04 -12.61
N LEU A 32 -13.29 14.19 -12.33
CA LEU A 32 -12.01 14.65 -11.80
C LEU A 32 -11.26 15.54 -12.80
N ASN A 33 -11.25 15.16 -14.09
CA ASN A 33 -10.58 15.94 -15.14
C ASN A 33 -11.21 17.32 -15.32
N ASN A 34 -12.54 17.41 -15.31
CA ASN A 34 -13.25 18.69 -15.36
C ASN A 34 -12.88 19.58 -14.17
N PHE A 35 -12.85 19.01 -12.96
CA PHE A 35 -12.46 19.74 -11.77
C PHE A 35 -11.00 20.24 -11.84
N GLU A 36 -10.03 19.41 -12.25
CA GLU A 36 -8.63 19.85 -12.45
C GLU A 36 -8.49 20.97 -13.50
N ARG A 37 -9.37 21.00 -14.50
CA ARG A 37 -9.39 22.04 -15.54
C ARG A 37 -10.18 23.29 -15.12
N GLY A 38 -10.82 23.30 -13.96
CA GLY A 38 -11.72 24.38 -13.53
C GLY A 38 -12.99 24.48 -14.40
N ILE A 39 -13.45 23.37 -14.98
CA ILE A 39 -14.61 23.31 -15.85
C ILE A 39 -15.84 22.87 -15.05
N GLY A 40 -16.90 23.69 -15.14
CA GLY A 40 -18.18 23.44 -14.49
C GLY A 40 -18.17 23.75 -12.99
N ASP A 41 -19.30 23.46 -12.33
CA ASP A 41 -19.47 23.65 -10.90
C ASP A 41 -19.52 22.28 -10.18
N PRO A 42 -18.41 21.83 -9.58
CA PRO A 42 -18.36 20.55 -8.88
C PRO A 42 -19.26 20.57 -7.65
N ARG A 43 -20.07 19.51 -7.46
CA ARG A 43 -20.87 19.36 -6.25
C ARG A 43 -19.97 19.34 -5.02
N ALA A 44 -20.42 19.97 -3.92
CA ALA A 44 -19.69 19.97 -2.65
C ALA A 44 -19.31 18.54 -2.18
N SER A 45 -20.17 17.54 -2.42
CA SER A 45 -19.89 16.14 -2.13
C SER A 45 -18.73 15.56 -2.96
N THR A 46 -18.58 15.97 -4.21
CA THR A 46 -17.45 15.59 -5.07
C THR A 46 -16.15 16.20 -4.56
N ILE A 47 -16.17 17.49 -4.20
CA ILE A 47 -14.99 18.17 -3.63
C ILE A 47 -14.57 17.47 -2.33
N ALA A 48 -15.52 17.22 -1.43
CA ALA A 48 -15.25 16.53 -0.16
C ALA A 48 -14.69 15.12 -0.36
N ALA A 49 -15.20 14.36 -1.34
CA ALA A 49 -14.70 13.02 -1.64
C ALA A 49 -13.24 13.04 -2.15
N ILE A 50 -12.89 14.01 -3.02
CA ILE A 50 -11.53 14.21 -3.50
C ILE A 50 -10.61 14.62 -2.35
N GLU A 51 -11.01 15.63 -1.56
CA GLU A 51 -10.25 16.14 -0.42
C GLU A 51 -10.01 15.06 0.63
N GLN A 52 -11.04 14.27 0.97
CA GLN A 52 -10.91 13.14 1.88
C GLN A 52 -9.94 12.10 1.32
N SER A 53 -10.01 11.78 0.02
CA SER A 53 -9.10 10.82 -0.60
C SER A 53 -7.64 11.28 -0.57
N LEU A 54 -7.38 12.57 -0.82
CA LEU A 54 -6.03 13.14 -0.74
C LEU A 54 -5.53 13.23 0.69
N THR A 55 -6.41 13.57 1.64
CA THR A 55 -6.09 13.67 3.07
C THR A 55 -5.72 12.30 3.65
N ARG A 56 -6.46 11.24 3.28
CA ARG A 56 -6.05 9.86 3.58
C ARG A 56 -4.64 9.56 3.05
N GLY A 57 -4.27 10.13 1.89
CA GLY A 57 -2.94 10.01 1.30
C GLY A 57 -1.82 10.73 2.07
N GLY A 58 -2.14 11.40 3.18
CA GLY A 58 -1.21 12.19 3.97
C GLY A 58 -1.00 13.61 3.44
N VAL A 59 -1.84 14.06 2.50
CA VAL A 59 -1.85 15.46 2.07
C VAL A 59 -2.59 16.32 3.09
N SER A 60 -2.10 17.53 3.33
CA SER A 60 -2.81 18.56 4.07
C SER A 60 -2.82 19.85 3.26
N PHE A 61 -3.98 20.50 3.23
CA PHE A 61 -4.21 21.74 2.51
C PHE A 61 -4.20 22.92 3.49
N THR A 62 -3.56 24.00 3.10
CA THR A 62 -3.51 25.26 3.84
C THR A 62 -3.77 26.42 2.89
N GLY A 63 -4.45 27.47 3.35
CA GLY A 63 -4.56 28.70 2.58
C GLY A 63 -5.39 29.74 3.31
N ASP A 64 -5.07 31.01 3.06
CA ASP A 64 -5.65 32.19 3.72
C ASP A 64 -6.22 33.20 2.72
N GLY A 65 -6.33 32.82 1.44
CA GLY A 65 -6.81 33.67 0.36
C GLY A 65 -5.70 34.43 -0.38
N GLU A 66 -4.53 34.60 0.24
CA GLU A 66 -3.32 35.10 -0.42
C GLU A 66 -2.40 33.96 -0.84
N PHE A 67 -2.31 32.91 -0.01
CA PHE A 67 -1.46 31.76 -0.25
C PHE A 67 -2.26 30.47 -0.40
N GLU A 68 -1.80 29.61 -1.31
CA GLU A 68 -2.23 28.22 -1.43
C GLU A 68 -1.06 27.30 -1.07
N GLY A 69 -1.25 26.41 -0.10
CA GLY A 69 -0.25 25.47 0.37
C GLY A 69 -0.76 24.04 0.31
N VAL A 70 0.09 23.16 -0.21
CA VAL A 70 -0.14 21.71 -0.19
C VAL A 70 1.09 21.07 0.43
N THR A 71 0.88 20.37 1.54
CA THR A 71 1.94 19.67 2.25
C THR A 71 1.69 18.17 2.20
N LEU A 72 2.75 17.39 2.01
CA LEU A 72 2.70 15.94 2.12
C LEU A 72 3.42 15.52 3.40
N ARG A 73 2.68 14.94 4.34
CA ARG A 73 3.26 14.32 5.53
C ARG A 73 3.87 12.97 5.13
N LYS A 74 5.13 13.00 4.70
CA LYS A 74 5.90 11.82 4.23
C LYS A 74 5.97 10.65 5.24
N ILE A 75 5.73 10.93 6.52
CA ILE A 75 5.81 9.97 7.63
C ILE A 75 4.41 9.46 8.04
N HIS A 76 3.32 9.98 7.46
CA HIS A 76 1.97 9.48 7.75
C HIS A 76 1.73 8.16 7.04
N ARG A 77 0.97 7.25 7.68
CA ARG A 77 0.40 6.02 7.07
C ARG A 77 -0.14 6.41 5.69
N PRO A 78 0.54 6.05 4.60
CA PRO A 78 0.09 6.53 3.32
C PRO A 78 -1.16 5.75 2.95
N SER A 79 -2.31 6.42 2.80
CA SER A 79 -3.33 5.81 1.96
C SER A 79 -2.78 5.87 0.55
N ALA A 80 -2.25 4.76 0.07
CA ALA A 80 -1.82 4.71 -1.29
C ALA A 80 -3.06 4.91 -2.15
N ILE A 81 -3.09 6.02 -2.87
CA ILE A 81 -4.13 6.27 -3.85
C ILE A 81 -3.97 5.26 -5.02
N ASP A 82 -2.83 4.57 -5.09
CA ASP A 82 -2.57 3.36 -5.89
C ASP A 82 -1.45 2.49 -5.29
N THR A 83 -1.46 1.19 -5.62
CA THR A 83 -0.49 0.16 -5.20
C THR A 83 0.96 0.58 -5.48
N PHE A 84 1.20 1.23 -6.62
CA PHE A 84 2.53 1.69 -7.03
C PHE A 84 3.11 2.78 -6.13
N THR A 85 2.26 3.62 -5.55
CA THR A 85 2.70 4.65 -4.60
C THR A 85 2.99 4.02 -3.23
N ALA A 86 2.18 3.04 -2.83
CA ALA A 86 2.41 2.26 -1.63
C ALA A 86 3.75 1.54 -1.70
N SER A 87 4.00 0.81 -2.80
CA SER A 87 5.23 0.06 -3.02
C SER A 87 6.45 0.97 -2.98
N ARG A 88 6.41 2.13 -3.64
CA ARG A 88 7.51 3.12 -3.56
C ARG A 88 7.76 3.65 -2.16
N GLN A 89 6.72 3.91 -1.37
CA GLN A 89 6.90 4.39 0.01
C GLN A 89 7.43 3.30 0.93
N ILE A 90 7.02 2.06 0.72
CA ILE A 90 7.57 0.88 1.42
C ILE A 90 9.05 0.73 1.09
N LEU A 91 9.42 0.75 -0.20
CA LEU A 91 10.82 0.66 -0.62
C LEU A 91 11.65 1.83 -0.09
N LYS A 92 11.12 3.05 -0.07
CA LYS A 92 11.78 4.20 0.59
C LYS A 92 11.96 4.00 2.09
N ALA A 93 10.99 3.38 2.76
CA ALA A 93 11.11 3.09 4.18
C ALA A 93 12.23 2.08 4.49
N PHE A 94 12.52 1.18 3.54
CA PHE A 94 13.65 0.23 3.58
C PHE A 94 15.01 0.87 3.26
N GLU A 95 15.07 2.07 2.68
CA GLU A 95 16.37 2.71 2.40
C GLU A 95 17.14 2.97 3.71
N ARG A 96 18.47 2.81 3.68
CA ARG A 96 19.31 3.10 4.87
C ARG A 96 19.27 4.56 5.32
N SER A 97 18.90 5.47 4.41
CA SER A 97 18.66 6.89 4.67
C SER A 97 17.36 7.14 5.45
N SER A 98 16.48 6.14 5.53
CA SER A 98 15.27 6.19 6.34
C SER A 98 15.65 6.39 7.82
N LEU A 99 14.94 7.30 8.49
CA LEU A 99 15.08 7.50 9.94
C LEU A 99 14.47 6.34 10.76
N LEU A 100 14.07 5.25 10.10
CA LEU A 100 13.58 4.02 10.72
C LEU A 100 14.76 3.06 10.87
N ASN A 101 15.28 2.93 12.09
CA ASN A 101 16.21 1.86 12.43
C ASN A 101 15.44 0.52 12.49
N ILE A 102 15.19 -0.09 11.33
CA ILE A 102 14.31 -1.27 11.19
C ILE A 102 14.81 -2.44 12.03
N GLN A 103 13.95 -2.91 12.94
CA GLN A 103 14.14 -4.09 13.78
C GLN A 103 13.24 -5.24 13.33
N SER A 104 12.05 -4.94 12.81
CA SER A 104 11.17 -5.95 12.22
C SER A 104 10.33 -5.39 11.07
N ILE A 105 10.07 -6.24 10.09
CA ILE A 105 9.14 -6.05 8.99
C ILE A 105 8.16 -7.21 9.07
N VAL A 106 6.90 -6.88 9.32
CA VAL A 106 5.87 -7.86 9.65
C VAL A 106 4.82 -7.83 8.55
N PHE A 107 4.81 -8.85 7.69
CA PHE A 107 3.85 -8.99 6.60
C PHE A 107 2.59 -9.73 7.08
N TYR A 108 1.42 -9.32 6.60
CA TYR A 108 0.19 -10.01 6.95
C TYR A 108 -0.86 -9.88 5.86
N ARG A 109 -1.81 -10.82 5.86
CA ARG A 109 -3.00 -10.77 5.03
C ARG A 109 -4.06 -9.92 5.75
N ASN A 110 -4.50 -8.87 5.08
CA ASN A 110 -5.62 -8.03 5.49
C ASN A 110 -6.85 -8.37 4.64
N ALA A 111 -8.05 -8.14 5.17
CA ALA A 111 -9.29 -8.42 4.45
C ALA A 111 -10.30 -7.30 4.65
N GLU A 112 -10.89 -6.82 3.55
CA GLU A 112 -12.02 -5.89 3.59
C GLU A 112 -13.32 -6.70 3.59
N ILE A 113 -14.12 -6.58 4.66
CA ILE A 113 -15.48 -7.16 4.70
C ILE A 113 -16.41 -6.23 3.91
N VAL A 114 -16.65 -6.56 2.65
CA VAL A 114 -17.58 -5.85 1.76
C VAL A 114 -18.99 -6.46 1.91
N PRO A 115 -20.08 -5.67 1.82
CA PRO A 115 -21.46 -6.20 1.90
C PRO A 115 -21.80 -7.24 0.82
N SER A 116 -21.11 -7.20 -0.32
CA SER A 116 -21.12 -8.30 -1.30
C SER A 116 -20.29 -9.46 -0.77
N LYS A 117 -20.79 -10.69 -0.83
CA LYS A 117 -20.19 -11.95 -0.31
C LYS A 117 -18.73 -12.28 -0.73
N THR A 118 -18.02 -11.38 -1.39
CA THR A 118 -16.62 -11.51 -1.82
C THR A 118 -15.72 -10.72 -0.87
N HIS A 119 -14.96 -11.44 -0.04
CA HIS A 119 -13.88 -10.85 0.75
C HIS A 119 -12.69 -10.55 -0.16
N ARG A 120 -12.30 -9.28 -0.28
CA ARG A 120 -11.04 -8.93 -0.96
C ARG A 120 -9.89 -9.00 0.02
N GLN A 121 -8.87 -9.77 -0.35
CA GLN A 121 -7.66 -9.96 0.44
C GLN A 121 -6.55 -9.06 -0.09
N PHE A 122 -5.82 -8.42 0.83
CA PHE A 122 -4.73 -7.54 0.53
C PHE A 122 -3.50 -7.91 1.36
N VAL A 123 -2.33 -7.66 0.80
CA VAL A 123 -1.05 -7.70 1.51
C VAL A 123 -0.91 -6.39 2.27
N SER A 124 -0.49 -6.49 3.52
CA SER A 124 -0.20 -5.35 4.39
C SER A 124 1.07 -5.64 5.17
N LEU A 125 1.71 -4.58 5.68
CA LEU A 125 2.89 -4.75 6.50
C LEU A 125 3.04 -3.67 7.57
N VAL A 126 3.69 -4.02 8.66
CA VAL A 126 4.21 -3.06 9.64
C VAL A 126 5.74 -3.08 9.59
N ILE A 127 6.34 -1.91 9.44
CA ILE A 127 7.79 -1.71 9.59
C ILE A 127 8.01 -1.10 10.97
N LYS A 128 8.69 -1.83 11.86
CA LYS A 128 9.06 -1.34 13.19
C LYS A 128 10.54 -1.07 13.25
N GLY A 129 10.88 0.09 13.77
CA GLY A 129 12.20 0.36 14.33
C GLY A 129 12.14 0.54 15.84
N ALA A 130 13.27 0.99 16.41
CA ALA A 130 13.43 1.13 17.86
C ALA A 130 12.36 2.00 18.54
N GLU A 131 12.07 3.17 17.97
CA GLU A 131 11.20 4.19 18.59
C GLU A 131 9.92 4.45 17.79
N ARG A 132 9.80 3.84 16.60
CA ARG A 132 8.74 4.18 15.65
C ARG A 132 8.30 2.96 14.88
N ALA A 133 7.01 2.90 14.59
CA ALA A 133 6.43 1.91 13.70
C ALA A 133 5.59 2.62 12.64
N VAL A 134 5.63 2.09 11.42
CA VAL A 134 4.83 2.57 10.29
C VAL A 134 4.07 1.38 9.73
N ILE A 135 2.76 1.55 9.57
CA ILE A 135 1.86 0.55 8.99
C ILE A 135 1.51 0.93 7.55
N PHE A 136 1.52 -0.06 6.68
CA PHE A 136 1.19 0.02 5.25
C PHE A 136 0.11 -1.01 4.93
N ASP A 137 -1.13 -0.63 5.13
CA ASP A 137 -2.29 -1.52 4.98
C ASP A 137 -3.40 -0.91 4.12
N GLN A 138 -3.42 0.41 3.98
CA GLN A 138 -4.31 1.11 3.07
C GLN A 138 -3.86 1.06 1.60
N GLY A 139 -2.65 0.54 1.33
CA GLY A 139 -2.10 0.46 -0.03
C GLY A 139 -2.79 -0.55 -0.95
N ARG A 140 -3.67 -1.41 -0.39
CA ARG A 140 -4.40 -2.46 -1.11
C ARG A 140 -3.51 -3.29 -2.05
N LEU A 141 -2.28 -3.57 -1.62
CA LEU A 141 -1.36 -4.48 -2.33
C LEU A 141 -2.09 -5.80 -2.55
N SER A 142 -2.23 -6.26 -3.79
CA SER A 142 -2.99 -7.48 -4.08
C SER A 142 -2.18 -8.50 -4.86
N LEU A 143 -2.65 -9.74 -4.86
CA LEU A 143 -2.04 -10.85 -5.60
C LEU A 143 -2.97 -11.37 -6.72
N GLU A 144 -4.01 -10.58 -7.05
CA GLU A 144 -5.06 -10.98 -8.00
C GLU A 144 -4.60 -10.90 -9.46
N SER A 145 -3.63 -10.04 -9.76
CA SER A 145 -3.08 -9.84 -11.10
C SER A 145 -1.58 -10.07 -11.11
N THR A 146 -1.01 -10.43 -12.27
CA THR A 146 0.44 -10.60 -12.42
C THR A 146 1.20 -9.31 -12.10
N SER A 147 0.69 -8.14 -12.49
CA SER A 147 1.34 -6.86 -12.19
C SER A 147 1.36 -6.53 -10.70
N HIS A 148 0.24 -6.73 -9.99
CA HIS A 148 0.23 -6.48 -8.53
C HIS A 148 1.07 -7.51 -7.77
N ALA A 149 1.08 -8.76 -8.23
CA ALA A 149 1.96 -9.79 -7.69
C ALA A 149 3.44 -9.45 -7.88
N ALA A 150 3.82 -8.84 -9.01
CA ALA A 150 5.17 -8.33 -9.22
C ALA A 150 5.57 -7.28 -8.18
N GLU A 151 4.66 -6.36 -7.84
CA GLU A 151 4.91 -5.33 -6.82
C GLU A 151 5.13 -5.94 -5.43
N VAL A 152 4.23 -6.84 -5.00
CA VAL A 152 4.38 -7.55 -3.72
C VAL A 152 5.67 -8.37 -3.69
N SER A 153 5.95 -9.08 -4.78
CA SER A 153 7.16 -9.89 -4.89
C SER A 153 8.43 -9.04 -4.82
N GLY A 154 8.42 -7.87 -5.46
CA GLY A 154 9.53 -6.91 -5.39
C GLY A 154 9.74 -6.35 -3.99
N ILE A 155 8.65 -6.04 -3.27
CA ILE A 155 8.72 -5.61 -1.86
C ILE A 155 9.30 -6.72 -0.98
N LEU A 156 8.79 -7.95 -1.10
CA LEU A 156 9.31 -9.09 -0.33
C LEU A 156 10.78 -9.35 -0.66
N LEU A 157 11.16 -9.33 -1.95
CA LEU A 157 12.55 -9.50 -2.39
C LEU A 157 13.47 -8.42 -1.80
N ALA A 158 13.04 -7.16 -1.80
CA ALA A 158 13.80 -6.09 -1.18
C ALA A 158 13.94 -6.31 0.33
N ALA A 159 12.85 -6.68 1.01
CA ALA A 159 12.87 -6.98 2.44
C ALA A 159 13.83 -8.13 2.76
N THR A 160 13.73 -9.28 2.07
CA THR A 160 14.58 -10.48 2.27
C THR A 160 16.04 -10.21 1.98
N SER A 161 16.33 -9.36 1.00
CA SER A 161 17.71 -8.99 0.64
C SER A 161 18.33 -8.02 1.65
N MET A 162 17.57 -7.03 2.11
CA MET A 162 18.09 -5.94 2.95
C MET A 162 18.03 -6.25 4.45
N TYR A 163 17.05 -7.03 4.88
CA TYR A 163 16.71 -7.28 6.27
C TYR A 163 16.45 -8.78 6.57
N PRO A 164 17.31 -9.73 6.12
CA PRO A 164 17.01 -11.17 6.15
C PRO A 164 16.66 -11.74 7.54
N ASN A 165 17.13 -11.10 8.62
CA ASN A 165 16.89 -11.55 9.99
C ASN A 165 15.70 -10.89 10.68
N ALA A 166 15.06 -9.92 10.03
CA ALA A 166 14.04 -9.06 10.63
C ALA A 166 12.68 -9.20 9.93
N ILE A 167 12.42 -10.31 9.25
CA ILE A 167 11.17 -10.48 8.49
C ILE A 167 10.31 -11.52 9.17
N TYR A 168 9.06 -11.14 9.35
CA TYR A 168 8.06 -11.90 10.06
C TYR A 168 6.74 -11.86 9.29
N TYR A 169 5.84 -12.77 9.63
CA TYR A 169 4.49 -12.78 9.14
C TYR A 169 3.49 -13.22 10.21
N LEU A 170 2.20 -12.91 9.99
CA LEU A 170 1.12 -13.35 10.88
C LEU A 170 0.34 -14.50 10.20
N PRO A 171 0.47 -15.75 10.67
CA PRO A 171 -0.18 -16.91 10.04
C PRO A 171 -1.69 -16.93 10.25
N GLU A 172 -2.16 -16.51 11.42
CA GLU A 172 -3.56 -16.65 11.85
C GLU A 172 -4.33 -15.31 11.85
N PHE A 173 -3.82 -14.26 11.20
CA PHE A 173 -4.46 -12.94 11.33
C PHE A 173 -5.83 -12.87 10.65
N VAL A 174 -6.84 -12.59 11.46
CA VAL A 174 -8.24 -12.40 11.07
C VAL A 174 -8.72 -11.07 11.65
N SER A 175 -8.25 -9.93 11.11
CA SER A 175 -8.82 -8.62 11.49
C SER A 175 -8.60 -7.53 10.44
N ASP A 176 -9.53 -6.56 10.42
CA ASP A 176 -9.58 -5.42 9.50
C ASP A 176 -8.83 -4.21 10.10
N THR A 177 -7.50 -4.20 9.97
CA THR A 177 -6.66 -3.03 10.36
C THR A 177 -7.06 -1.73 9.64
N LEU A 178 -7.81 -1.81 8.53
CA LEU A 178 -8.24 -0.63 7.78
C LEU A 178 -9.22 0.24 8.57
N ARG A 179 -9.97 -0.36 9.50
CA ARG A 179 -10.98 0.35 10.32
C ARG A 179 -10.40 1.07 11.53
N LEU A 180 -9.14 0.78 11.89
CA LEU A 180 -8.52 1.31 13.09
C LEU A 180 -7.63 2.53 12.78
N ALA A 181 -7.46 3.40 13.78
CA ALA A 181 -6.43 4.43 13.72
C ALA A 181 -5.04 3.78 13.67
N PRO A 182 -4.02 4.42 13.05
CA PRO A 182 -2.70 3.81 12.86
C PRO A 182 -2.06 3.24 14.15
N PRO A 183 -2.09 3.92 15.31
CA PRO A 183 -1.51 3.37 16.54
C PRO A 183 -2.20 2.08 17.00
N GLN A 184 -3.54 2.04 16.94
CA GLN A 184 -4.35 0.88 17.32
C GLN A 184 -4.13 -0.30 16.36
N ALA A 185 -4.02 -0.03 15.06
CA ALA A 185 -3.72 -1.06 14.07
C ALA A 185 -2.33 -1.68 14.29
N ILE A 186 -1.33 -0.86 14.62
CA ILE A 186 0.02 -1.32 14.97
C ILE A 186 0.02 -2.14 16.25
N GLU A 187 -0.70 -1.70 17.28
CA GLU A 187 -0.87 -2.42 18.55
C GLU A 187 -1.49 -3.80 18.31
N MET A 188 -2.58 -3.87 17.55
CA MET A 188 -3.23 -5.14 17.19
C MET A 188 -2.27 -6.09 16.44
N VAL A 189 -1.45 -5.58 15.51
CA VAL A 189 -0.43 -6.39 14.85
C VAL A 189 0.61 -6.90 15.87
N ASN A 190 1.02 -6.07 16.83
CA ASN A 190 2.00 -6.44 17.86
C ASN A 190 1.49 -7.49 18.86
N GLU A 191 0.20 -7.49 19.16
CA GLU A 191 -0.42 -8.46 20.07
C GLU A 191 -0.69 -9.81 19.39
N THR A 192 -0.68 -9.85 18.05
CA THR A 192 -0.84 -11.10 17.30
C THR A 192 0.46 -11.90 17.30
N HIS A 193 0.36 -13.22 17.34
CA HIS A 193 1.52 -14.11 17.17
C HIS A 193 2.24 -13.89 15.83
N TRP A 194 3.56 -13.67 15.89
CA TRP A 194 4.42 -13.55 14.71
C TRP A 194 5.26 -14.81 14.53
N GLU A 195 5.38 -15.24 13.28
CA GLU A 195 6.36 -16.23 12.88
C GLU A 195 7.44 -15.59 12.02
N LYS A 196 8.67 -16.12 12.10
CA LYS A 196 9.76 -15.64 11.24
C LYS A 196 9.50 -16.12 9.81
N LEU A 197 9.57 -15.21 8.85
CA LEU A 197 9.38 -15.55 7.44
C LEU A 197 10.71 -16.02 6.84
N ASN A 198 10.98 -17.32 6.95
CA ASN A 198 12.19 -17.93 6.38
C ASN A 198 12.02 -18.32 4.91
N ASP A 199 10.82 -18.75 4.53
CA ASP A 199 10.47 -19.11 3.16
C ASP A 199 9.23 -18.29 2.72
N PRO A 200 9.32 -17.50 1.63
CA PRO A 200 8.17 -16.75 1.11
C PRO A 200 6.91 -17.60 0.86
N ALA A 201 7.06 -18.91 0.66
CA ALA A 201 5.96 -19.85 0.52
C ALA A 201 4.97 -19.80 1.69
N ASP A 202 5.46 -19.64 2.93
CA ASP A 202 4.62 -19.53 4.13
C ASP A 202 3.68 -18.33 4.02
N PHE A 203 4.22 -17.17 3.62
CA PHE A 203 3.42 -15.96 3.43
C PHE A 203 2.43 -16.06 2.26
N PHE A 204 2.86 -16.57 1.11
CA PHE A 204 1.96 -16.69 -0.04
C PHE A 204 0.83 -17.71 0.20
N SER A 205 1.06 -18.73 1.04
CA SER A 205 0.04 -19.71 1.40
C SER A 205 -1.19 -19.09 2.09
N LEU A 206 -1.03 -17.94 2.76
CA LEU A 206 -2.12 -17.21 3.41
C LEU A 206 -3.22 -16.77 2.44
N PHE A 207 -2.88 -16.62 1.15
CA PHE A 207 -3.77 -16.14 0.11
C PHE A 207 -4.40 -17.27 -0.72
N ALA A 208 -4.20 -18.53 -0.32
CA ALA A 208 -4.75 -19.73 -0.98
C ALA A 208 -4.51 -19.74 -2.50
N LEU A 209 -3.33 -19.31 -2.94
CA LEU A 209 -2.97 -19.24 -4.35
C LEU A 209 -2.73 -20.65 -4.92
N GLY A 210 -3.35 -20.95 -6.06
CA GLY A 210 -3.12 -22.20 -6.79
C GLY A 210 -1.80 -22.21 -7.58
N SER A 211 -1.32 -23.40 -7.94
CA SER A 211 -0.10 -23.59 -8.76
C SER A 211 -0.15 -22.82 -10.08
N ASP A 212 -1.33 -22.75 -10.71
CA ASP A 212 -1.52 -22.06 -11.99
C ASP A 212 -1.30 -20.54 -11.86
N THR A 213 -1.53 -19.97 -10.67
CA THR A 213 -1.25 -18.55 -10.42
C THR A 213 0.25 -18.28 -10.43
N TYR A 214 1.04 -19.09 -9.73
CA TYR A 214 2.50 -18.95 -9.75
C TYR A 214 3.07 -19.18 -11.15
N ALA A 215 2.58 -20.18 -11.88
CA ALA A 215 2.99 -20.45 -13.26
C ALA A 215 2.76 -19.22 -14.16
N ARG A 216 1.60 -18.54 -14.04
CA ARG A 216 1.32 -17.30 -14.79
C ARG A 216 2.28 -16.17 -14.47
N TRP A 217 2.74 -16.05 -13.23
CA TRP A 217 3.74 -15.04 -12.86
C TRP A 217 5.11 -15.36 -13.44
N LEU A 218 5.50 -16.64 -13.43
CA LEU A 218 6.77 -17.12 -13.96
C LEU A 218 6.86 -17.06 -15.50
N MET A 219 5.72 -17.03 -16.21
CA MET A 219 5.70 -16.80 -17.66
C MET A 219 6.10 -15.37 -18.07
N VAL A 220 6.06 -14.41 -17.13
CA VAL A 220 6.47 -13.03 -17.41
C VAL A 220 7.98 -12.90 -17.20
N SER A 221 8.71 -12.53 -18.26
CA SER A 221 10.14 -12.25 -18.18
C SER A 221 10.43 -11.22 -17.09
N ASP A 222 11.50 -11.44 -16.33
CA ASP A 222 11.99 -10.54 -15.29
C ASP A 222 10.98 -10.26 -14.16
N HIS A 223 9.99 -11.14 -13.98
CA HIS A 223 9.05 -11.00 -12.87
C HIS A 223 9.78 -11.17 -11.52
N PRO A 224 9.70 -10.20 -10.58
CA PRO A 224 10.49 -10.22 -9.33
C PRO A 224 10.26 -11.47 -8.46
N PHE A 225 9.10 -12.11 -8.61
CA PHE A 225 8.79 -13.39 -7.98
C PHE A 225 9.82 -14.48 -8.28
N GLN A 226 10.34 -14.55 -9.52
CA GLN A 226 11.35 -15.53 -9.89
C GLN A 226 12.64 -15.33 -9.09
N GLN A 227 13.10 -14.08 -8.98
CA GLN A 227 14.29 -13.76 -8.18
C GLN A 227 14.04 -13.99 -6.69
N LEU A 228 12.83 -13.67 -6.19
CA LEU A 228 12.44 -13.93 -4.80
C LEU A 228 12.58 -15.42 -4.46
N ILE A 229 11.95 -16.32 -5.25
CA ILE A 229 11.98 -17.75 -4.95
C ILE A 229 13.40 -18.34 -5.06
N ILE A 230 14.21 -17.88 -6.03
CA ILE A 230 15.59 -18.35 -6.21
C ILE A 230 16.48 -17.88 -5.06
N SER A 231 16.46 -16.58 -4.75
CA SER A 231 17.32 -15.99 -3.72
C SER A 231 17.00 -16.48 -2.32
N SER A 232 15.74 -16.81 -2.03
CA SER A 232 15.32 -17.38 -0.74
C SER A 232 15.37 -18.90 -0.69
N GLN A 233 15.76 -19.58 -1.77
CA GLN A 233 15.67 -21.05 -1.91
C GLN A 233 14.28 -21.58 -1.53
N SER A 234 13.23 -20.89 -1.99
CA SER A 234 11.84 -21.19 -1.62
C SER A 234 11.41 -22.56 -2.11
N ARG A 235 10.53 -23.23 -1.36
CA ARG A 235 9.87 -24.47 -1.78
C ARG A 235 8.78 -24.26 -2.84
N ILE A 236 8.47 -23.02 -3.22
CA ILE A 236 7.60 -22.75 -4.37
C ILE A 236 8.31 -23.26 -5.62
N LEU A 237 7.81 -24.36 -6.17
CA LEU A 237 8.39 -24.98 -7.36
C LEU A 237 8.03 -24.16 -8.61
N PRO A 238 9.02 -23.66 -9.37
CA PRO A 238 8.79 -23.29 -10.75
C PRO A 238 8.58 -24.59 -11.52
N ARG A 239 7.34 -24.88 -11.91
CA ARG A 239 7.09 -25.94 -12.90
C ARG A 239 7.29 -25.38 -14.29
#